data_AF-A0A3N5QMY0-F1
#
_entry.id   AF-A0A3N5QMY0-F1
#
_cell.length_a   1.000
_cell.length_b   1.000
_cell.length_c   1.000
_cell.angle_alpha   90.00
_cell.angle_beta   90.00
_cell.angle_gamma   90.00
#
_symmetry.space_group_name_H-M   'P 1'
#
loop_
_entity.id
_entity.type
_entity.pdbx_description
1 polymer ?
#
loop_
_entity_poly.entity_id
_entity_poly.type
_entity_poly.pdbx_seq_one_letter_code
_entity_poly.pdbx_strand_id
1 'polypeptide(L)'
;VACSRMNLGQGVCGTTAEKRETIIVPDVSKFPGHIYCDAASKSEIVIPIIKTDGSLFGVLDLDSYEINSFNDIDKKYLEEICKFLSEEIIN
;
A
#
# COMPACT_ATOMS: atom_id res chain seq x y z
N VAL A 1 -12.54 -14.17 2.98
CA VAL A 1 -11.80 -13.67 4.16
C VAL A 1 -10.94 -12.55 3.65
N ALA A 2 -11.22 -11.30 4.04
CA ALA A 2 -10.39 -10.15 3.67
C ALA A 2 -9.30 -9.94 4.73
N CYS A 3 -8.09 -9.55 4.28
CA CYS A 3 -6.91 -9.22 5.08
C CYS A 3 -6.58 -10.20 6.21
N SER A 4 -5.90 -11.30 5.86
CA SER A 4 -5.32 -12.24 6.83
C SER A 4 -4.09 -11.64 7.53
N ARG A 5 -3.74 -12.17 8.70
CA ARG A 5 -2.46 -11.83 9.34
C ARG A 5 -1.31 -12.20 8.41
N MET A 6 -0.40 -11.26 8.21
CA MET A 6 0.70 -11.36 7.27
C MET A 6 1.98 -10.81 7.92
N ASN A 7 3.13 -11.40 7.59
CA ASN A 7 4.41 -10.90 8.07
C ASN A 7 4.90 -9.73 7.21
N LEU A 8 5.82 -8.92 7.76
CA LEU A 8 6.57 -7.94 6.97
C LEU A 8 7.29 -8.64 5.81
N GLY A 9 7.40 -7.96 4.67
CA GLY A 9 8.00 -8.47 3.45
C GLY A 9 7.11 -9.42 2.62
N GLN A 10 5.90 -9.75 3.09
CA GLN A 10 4.97 -10.62 2.35
C GLN A 10 3.90 -9.79 1.63
N GLY A 11 3.55 -10.18 0.40
CA GLY A 11 2.59 -9.41 -0.42
C GLY A 11 3.02 -7.96 -0.67
N VAL A 12 2.16 -7.17 -1.30
CA VAL A 12 2.46 -5.75 -1.55
C VAL A 12 2.45 -4.98 -0.24
N CYS A 13 1.38 -5.13 0.55
CA CYS A 13 1.25 -4.51 1.88
C CYS A 13 2.45 -4.76 2.81
N GLY A 14 2.86 -6.01 3.00
CA GLY A 14 3.99 -6.33 3.87
C GLY A 14 5.32 -5.85 3.31
N THR A 15 5.50 -5.86 1.98
CA THR A 15 6.70 -5.32 1.34
C THR A 15 6.79 -3.79 1.50
N THR A 16 5.69 -3.07 1.29
CA THR A 16 5.59 -1.62 1.53
C THR A 16 5.91 -1.30 2.99
N ALA A 17 5.34 -2.06 3.92
CA ALA A 17 5.59 -1.90 5.36
C ALA A 17 7.08 -2.13 5.72
N GLU A 18 7.70 -3.17 5.17
CA GLU A 18 9.11 -3.49 5.41
C GLU A 18 10.05 -2.42 4.85
N LYS A 19 9.83 -2.01 3.59
CA LYS A 19 10.69 -1.05 2.89
C LYS A 19 10.43 0.40 3.29
N ARG A 20 9.24 0.71 3.81
CA ARG A 20 8.75 2.08 4.05
C ARG A 20 8.74 2.91 2.77
N GLU A 21 8.35 2.29 1.66
CA GLU A 21 8.30 2.89 0.34
C GLU A 21 6.95 2.59 -0.32
N THR A 22 6.38 3.57 -1.02
CA THR A 22 5.18 3.37 -1.83
C THR A 22 5.45 2.44 -3.00
N ILE A 23 4.60 1.43 -3.17
CA ILE A 23 4.66 0.46 -4.28
C ILE A 23 3.42 0.60 -5.13
N ILE A 24 3.62 0.79 -6.44
CA ILE A 24 2.57 0.69 -7.46
C ILE A 24 2.74 -0.65 -8.17
N VAL A 25 1.67 -1.43 -8.25
CA VAL A 25 1.64 -2.71 -8.93
C VAL A 25 0.65 -2.64 -10.10
N PRO A 26 1.13 -2.43 -11.35
CA PRO A 26 0.27 -2.33 -12.52
C PRO A 26 -0.52 -3.61 -12.83
N ASP A 27 -0.01 -4.75 -12.41
CA ASP A 27 -0.63 -6.07 -12.59
C ASP A 27 -0.25 -6.97 -11.41
N VAL A 28 -1.18 -7.17 -10.47
CA VAL A 28 -0.92 -7.93 -9.23
C VAL A 28 -0.57 -9.39 -9.49
N SER A 29 -1.02 -9.97 -10.61
CA SER A 29 -0.68 -11.34 -11.00
C SER A 29 0.81 -11.52 -11.31
N LYS A 30 1.51 -10.42 -11.58
CA LYS A 30 2.95 -10.40 -11.86
C LYS A 30 3.80 -10.08 -10.64
N PHE A 31 3.20 -9.71 -9.50
CA PHE A 31 3.94 -9.40 -8.29
C PHE A 31 4.35 -10.68 -7.56
N PRO A 32 5.65 -10.97 -7.38
CA PRO A 32 6.09 -12.20 -6.73
C PRO A 32 5.60 -12.28 -5.28
N GLY A 33 4.94 -13.38 -4.92
CA GLY A 33 4.42 -13.57 -3.57
C GLY A 33 3.24 -12.65 -3.22
N HIS A 34 2.48 -12.19 -4.24
CA HIS A 34 1.23 -11.46 -4.03
C HIS A 34 0.26 -12.27 -3.15
N ILE A 35 -0.39 -11.59 -2.21
CA ILE A 35 -1.41 -12.18 -1.34
C ILE A 35 -2.71 -11.43 -1.60
N TYR A 36 -3.63 -12.10 -2.28
CA TYR A 36 -4.92 -11.55 -2.63
C TYR A 36 -5.81 -11.39 -1.41
N CYS A 37 -6.16 -10.14 -1.08
CA CYS A 37 -7.28 -9.82 -0.19
C CYS A 37 -8.62 -9.92 -0.94
N ASP A 38 -8.64 -9.45 -2.19
CA ASP A 38 -9.71 -9.65 -3.17
C ASP A 38 -9.15 -10.33 -4.43
N ALA A 39 -9.77 -11.45 -4.84
CA ALA A 39 -9.38 -12.19 -6.03
C ALA A 39 -9.71 -11.45 -7.34
N ALA A 40 -10.58 -10.44 -7.31
CA ALA A 40 -10.91 -9.63 -8.48
C ALA A 40 -9.93 -8.47 -8.72
N SER A 41 -9.06 -8.14 -7.74
CA SER A 41 -8.07 -7.07 -7.89
C SER A 41 -7.07 -7.41 -9.00
N LYS A 42 -6.77 -6.42 -9.84
CA LYS A 42 -5.85 -6.49 -10.98
C LYS A 42 -4.69 -5.51 -10.87
N SER A 43 -4.85 -4.38 -10.19
CA SER A 43 -3.74 -3.48 -9.84
C SER A 43 -3.92 -2.93 -8.44
N GLU A 44 -2.82 -2.53 -7.81
CA GLU A 44 -2.77 -2.14 -6.41
C GLU A 44 -1.78 -0.98 -6.24
N ILE A 45 -2.08 -0.03 -5.36
CA ILE A 45 -1.10 0.94 -4.85
C ILE A 45 -1.14 0.90 -3.33
N VAL A 46 0.04 0.79 -2.72
CA VAL A 46 0.17 0.75 -1.26
C VAL A 46 1.15 1.80 -0.79
N ILE A 47 0.72 2.63 0.15
CA ILE A 47 1.45 3.78 0.69
C ILE A 47 1.76 3.54 2.18
N PRO A 48 3.02 3.66 2.64
CA PRO A 48 3.33 3.58 4.05
C PRO A 48 2.88 4.84 4.80
N ILE A 49 2.30 4.67 5.98
CA ILE A 49 1.97 5.77 6.89
C ILE A 49 3.03 5.79 7.99
N ILE A 50 3.92 6.77 7.91
CA ILE A 50 5.03 6.96 8.85
C ILE A 50 4.67 8.08 9.82
N LYS A 51 4.72 7.78 11.12
CA LYS A 51 4.50 8.76 12.21
C LYS A 51 5.59 9.83 12.23
N THR A 52 5.31 10.94 12.90
CA THR A 52 6.26 12.05 13.09
C THR A 52 7.55 11.63 13.82
N ASP A 53 7.48 10.60 14.65
CA ASP A 53 8.65 9.99 15.32
C ASP A 53 9.46 9.01 14.43
N GLY A 54 9.05 8.82 13.18
CA GLY A 54 9.68 7.93 12.21
C GLY A 54 9.30 6.45 12.35
N SER A 55 8.39 6.10 13.27
CA SER A 55 7.85 4.75 13.35
C SER A 55 6.76 4.50 12.29
N LEU A 56 6.63 3.24 11.85
CA LEU A 56 5.57 2.85 10.92
C LEU A 56 4.26 2.69 11.70
N PHE A 57 3.23 3.45 11.34
CA PHE A 57 1.88 3.24 11.87
C PHE A 57 1.18 2.07 11.17
N GLY A 58 1.31 2.03 9.84
CA GLY A 58 0.65 1.04 8.99
C GLY A 58 0.79 1.40 7.52
N VAL A 59 -0.09 0.86 6.69
CA VAL A 59 -0.15 1.17 5.25
C VAL A 59 -1.57 1.57 4.85
N LEU A 60 -1.69 2.45 3.85
CA LEU A 60 -2.90 2.66 3.08
C LEU A 60 -2.82 1.74 1.85
N ASP A 61 -3.84 0.91 1.66
CA ASP A 61 -3.94 -0.08 0.58
C ASP A 61 -5.16 0.23 -0.30
N LEU A 62 -4.96 0.28 -1.61
CA LEU A 62 -5.98 0.57 -2.61
C LEU A 62 -5.85 -0.41 -3.78
N ASP A 63 -6.92 -1.19 -3.97
CA ASP A 63 -7.09 -2.15 -5.06
C ASP A 63 -7.91 -1.56 -6.22
N SER A 64 -7.73 -2.11 -7.42
CA SER A 64 -8.57 -1.85 -8.59
C SER A 64 -8.83 -3.11 -9.40
N TYR A 65 -10.05 -3.23 -9.93
CA TYR A 65 -10.43 -4.32 -10.86
C TYR A 65 -9.86 -4.14 -12.27
N GLU A 66 -9.20 -3.02 -12.55
CA GLU A 66 -8.52 -2.76 -13.82
C GLU A 66 -7.00 -2.81 -13.66
N ILE A 67 -6.30 -3.24 -14.71
CA ILE A 67 -4.83 -3.19 -14.75
C ILE A 67 -4.35 -1.74 -14.88
N ASN A 68 -3.16 -1.44 -14.34
CA ASN A 68 -2.49 -0.15 -14.49
C ASN A 68 -3.35 1.06 -14.09
N SER A 69 -4.16 0.91 -13.03
CA SER A 69 -5.09 1.96 -12.59
C SER A 69 -4.41 3.14 -11.91
N PHE A 70 -3.22 2.92 -11.36
CA PHE A 70 -2.50 3.90 -10.55
C PHE A 70 -1.21 4.34 -11.25
N ASN A 71 -0.83 5.59 -11.05
CA ASN A 71 0.39 6.19 -11.59
C ASN A 71 1.05 7.16 -10.59
N ASP A 72 2.04 7.91 -11.05
CA ASP A 72 2.82 8.83 -10.21
C ASP A 72 2.00 10.01 -9.64
N ILE A 73 0.93 10.41 -10.31
CA ILE A 73 0.01 11.45 -9.81
C ILE A 73 -0.74 10.92 -8.59
N ASP A 74 -1.27 9.69 -8.69
CA ASP A 74 -1.97 9.04 -7.58
C ASP A 74 -1.02 8.86 -6.40
N LYS A 75 0.17 8.33 -6.65
CA LYS A 75 1.22 8.20 -5.64
C LYS A 75 1.49 9.52 -4.92
N LYS A 76 1.74 10.59 -5.67
CA LYS A 76 2.06 11.91 -5.09
C LYS A 76 0.96 12.37 -4.14
N TYR A 77 -0.29 12.37 -4.59
CA TYR A 77 -1.38 12.93 -3.79
C TYR A 77 -1.82 12.01 -2.65
N LEU A 78 -1.71 10.68 -2.82
CA LEU A 78 -1.94 9.73 -1.73
C LEU A 78 -0.86 9.83 -0.66
N GLU A 79 0.41 10.03 -1.03
CA GLU A 79 1.49 10.31 -0.08
C GLU A 79 1.25 11.62 0.69
N GLU A 80 0.79 12.69 0.03
CA GLU A 80 0.40 13.94 0.69
C GLU A 80 -0.75 13.73 1.69
N ILE A 81 -1.76 12.93 1.34
CA ILE A 81 -2.87 12.56 2.24
C ILE A 81 -2.36 11.76 3.43
N CYS A 82 -1.54 10.72 3.20
CA CYS A 82 -0.98 9.90 4.27
C CYS A 82 -0.09 10.71 5.22
N LYS A 83 0.66 11.68 4.69
CA LYS A 83 1.43 12.62 5.51
C LYS A 83 0.52 13.47 6.38
N PHE A 84 -0.54 14.07 5.81
CA PHE A 84 -1.52 14.83 6.57
C PHE A 84 -2.17 13.98 7.68
N LEU A 85 -2.58 12.75 7.37
CA LEU A 85 -3.15 11.82 8.36
C LEU A 85 -2.17 11.54 9.50
N SER A 86 -0.89 11.37 9.18
CA SER A 86 0.16 11.14 10.17
C SER A 86 0.32 12.32 11.13
N GLU A 87 0.45 13.54 10.57
CA GLU A 87 0.73 14.77 11.32
C GLU A 87 -0.47 15.23 12.16
N GLU A 88 -1.68 15.17 11.61
CA GLU A 88 -2.85 15.81 12.20
C GLU A 88 -3.76 14.86 12.98
N ILE A 89 -3.79 13.57 12.64
CA ILE A 89 -4.76 12.62 13.20
C ILE A 89 -4.10 11.54 14.05
N ILE A 90 -3.01 10.94 13.57
CA ILE A 90 -2.47 9.73 14.17
C ILE A 90 -1.59 10.01 15.39
N ASN A 91 -0.75 11.06 15.33
CA ASN A 91 0.29 11.41 16.33
C ASN A 91 0.87 10.19 17.09
#